data_AF-A0AAW2WSW2-F1
#
_entry.id   AF-A0AAW2WSW2-F1
#
_cell.length_a   1.000
_cell.length_b   1.000
_cell.length_c   1.000
_cell.angle_alpha   90.00
_cell.angle_beta   90.00
_cell.angle_gamma   90.00
#
_symmetry.space_group_name_H-M   'P 1'
#
loop_
_entity.id
_entity.type
_entity.pdbx_description
1 polymer ?
#
loop_
_entity_poly.entity_id
_entity_poly.type
_entity_poly.pdbx_seq_one_letter_code
_entity_poly.pdbx_strand_id
1 'polypeptide(L)'
;MDKSWLAYLEDACILCVDEQSETHAHLFFDCRYSCQCLAVVRAHVRFPWPNHEWETDIAWAAHKRRGRHVIYATYRALLAALVYHLWQERNRRKFQQIKRTADSLASLVVEEIRQRILSADLTCKFSTIALFRLWRIPWHTHFDAY
;
A
#
# COMPACT_ATOMS: atom_id res chain seq x y z
N MET A 1 -20.30 38.07 -10.27
CA MET A 1 -19.78 37.37 -9.08
C MET A 1 -19.04 36.15 -9.57
N ASP A 2 -17.71 36.21 -9.50
CA ASP A 2 -16.83 35.12 -9.88
C ASP A 2 -16.96 34.01 -8.81
N LYS A 3 -17.47 32.85 -9.21
CA LYS A 3 -17.65 31.70 -8.32
C LYS A 3 -16.34 30.92 -8.26
N SER A 4 -15.27 31.56 -7.78
CA SER A 4 -13.95 30.93 -7.65
C SER A 4 -13.96 29.68 -6.77
N TRP A 5 -14.97 29.52 -5.90
CA TRP A 5 -15.21 28.29 -5.13
C TRP A 5 -15.71 27.12 -5.99
N LEU A 6 -16.34 27.34 -7.15
CA LEU A 6 -16.69 26.26 -8.08
C LEU A 6 -15.44 25.66 -8.75
N ALA A 7 -14.32 26.39 -8.83
CA ALA A 7 -13.05 25.80 -9.28
C ALA A 7 -12.52 24.75 -8.28
N TYR A 8 -12.98 24.76 -7.03
CA TYR A 8 -12.69 23.72 -6.04
C TYR A 8 -13.50 22.42 -6.27
N LEU A 9 -14.52 22.47 -7.13
CA LEU A 9 -15.23 21.32 -7.70
C LEU A 9 -14.60 20.86 -9.02
N GLU A 10 -13.34 21.18 -9.27
CA GLU A 10 -12.57 20.37 -10.21
C GLU A 10 -12.58 18.94 -9.68
N ASP A 11 -13.55 18.17 -10.19
CA ASP A 11 -13.69 16.76 -9.95
C ASP A 11 -12.46 16.02 -10.46
N ALA A 12 -11.54 16.63 -11.21
CA ALA A 12 -10.35 15.94 -11.71
C ALA A 12 -9.49 15.33 -10.59
N CYS A 13 -9.07 14.08 -10.78
CA CYS A 13 -8.21 13.41 -9.81
C CYS A 13 -6.81 14.04 -9.73
N ILE A 14 -6.47 14.57 -8.55
CA ILE A 14 -5.19 15.25 -8.29
C ILE A 14 -3.97 14.29 -8.35
N LEU A 15 -4.20 12.97 -8.27
CA LEU A 15 -3.13 11.99 -8.31
C LEU A 15 -2.61 11.71 -9.72
N CYS A 16 -3.51 11.59 -10.70
CA CYS A 16 -3.12 11.33 -12.09
C CYS A 16 -3.16 12.58 -12.98
N VAL A 17 -3.87 13.64 -12.56
CA VAL A 17 -4.08 14.87 -13.34
C VAL A 17 -4.67 14.56 -14.72
N ASP A 18 -5.44 13.48 -14.82
CA ASP A 18 -6.23 13.15 -16.01
C ASP A 18 -7.60 13.85 -15.91
N GLU A 19 -8.32 14.02 -17.02
CA GLU A 19 -9.68 14.62 -17.07
C GLU A 19 -10.77 13.73 -16.42
N GLN A 20 -10.38 12.72 -15.62
CA GLN A 20 -11.32 11.84 -14.92
C GLN A 20 -11.70 12.38 -13.55
N SER A 21 -12.99 12.21 -13.22
CA SER A 21 -13.55 12.55 -11.92
C SER A 21 -12.96 11.70 -10.77
N GLU A 22 -12.62 12.34 -9.66
CA GLU A 22 -12.10 11.79 -8.41
C GLU A 22 -13.26 11.14 -7.67
N THR A 23 -13.45 9.87 -7.97
CA THR A 23 -14.34 8.99 -7.20
C THR A 23 -13.50 8.09 -6.30
N HIS A 24 -14.13 7.45 -5.30
CA HIS A 24 -13.46 6.42 -4.50
C HIS A 24 -12.90 5.29 -5.38
N ALA A 25 -13.68 4.85 -6.37
CA ALA A 25 -13.27 3.81 -7.31
C ALA A 25 -12.04 4.24 -8.12
N HIS A 26 -12.10 5.44 -8.70
CA HIS A 26 -10.96 5.96 -9.45
C HIS A 26 -9.73 6.12 -8.55
N LEU A 27 -9.85 6.80 -7.41
CA LEU A 27 -8.71 7.11 -6.53
C LEU A 27 -7.89 5.88 -6.14
N PHE A 28 -8.55 4.75 -5.87
CA PHE A 28 -7.88 3.55 -5.36
C PHE A 28 -7.69 2.46 -6.40
N PHE A 29 -8.54 2.34 -7.41
CA PHE A 29 -8.58 1.16 -8.28
C PHE A 29 -8.29 1.46 -9.75
N ASP A 30 -8.68 2.63 -10.27
CA ASP A 30 -8.49 2.97 -11.70
C ASP A 30 -7.43 4.05 -11.95
N CYS A 31 -7.07 4.83 -10.92
CA CYS A 31 -6.14 5.94 -11.06
C CYS A 31 -4.77 5.42 -11.51
N ARG A 32 -4.27 5.97 -12.62
CA ARG A 32 -2.95 5.60 -13.18
C ARG A 32 -1.84 5.64 -12.14
N TYR A 33 -1.84 6.67 -11.29
CA TYR A 33 -0.85 6.81 -10.22
C TYR A 33 -0.98 5.69 -9.17
N SER A 34 -2.19 5.41 -8.71
CA SER A 34 -2.45 4.35 -7.73
C SER A 34 -2.07 2.99 -8.30
N CYS A 35 -2.48 2.67 -9.53
CA CYS A 35 -2.14 1.43 -10.22
C CYS A 35 -0.63 1.24 -10.37
N GLN A 36 0.12 2.30 -10.69
CA GLN A 36 1.58 2.27 -10.71
C GLN A 36 2.17 1.97 -9.33
N CYS A 37 1.67 2.61 -8.26
CA CYS A 37 2.10 2.31 -6.90
C CYS A 37 1.90 0.83 -6.55
N LEU A 38 0.72 0.27 -6.85
CA LEU A 38 0.44 -1.15 -6.61
C LEU A 38 1.37 -2.05 -7.43
N ALA A 39 1.61 -1.73 -8.71
CA ALA A 39 2.51 -2.51 -9.56
C ALA A 39 3.94 -2.54 -9.00
N VAL A 40 4.44 -1.39 -8.53
CA VAL A 40 5.77 -1.30 -7.90
C VAL A 40 5.81 -2.10 -6.59
N VAL A 41 4.80 -1.96 -5.72
CA VAL A 41 4.66 -2.78 -4.50
C VAL A 41 4.68 -4.29 -4.82
N ARG A 42 3.91 -4.70 -5.84
CA ARG A 42 3.85 -6.08 -6.34
C ARG A 42 5.22 -6.59 -6.80
N ALA A 43 6.03 -5.74 -7.45
CA ALA A 43 7.37 -6.09 -7.88
C ALA A 43 8.38 -6.22 -6.72
N HIS A 44 8.20 -5.48 -5.63
CA HIS A 44 9.11 -5.51 -4.48
C HIS A 44 8.91 -6.72 -3.56
N VAL A 45 7.69 -7.24 -3.48
CA VAL A 45 7.33 -8.34 -2.56
C VAL A 45 7.08 -9.61 -3.37
N ARG A 46 7.74 -10.72 -3.01
CA ARG A 46 7.58 -12.02 -3.69
C ARG A 46 6.32 -12.78 -3.27
N PHE A 47 5.32 -12.07 -2.77
CA PHE A 47 4.11 -12.68 -2.22
C PHE A 47 3.19 -13.16 -3.36
N PRO A 48 2.68 -14.41 -3.33
CA PRO A 48 1.66 -14.84 -4.28
C PRO A 48 0.37 -14.12 -3.96
N TRP A 49 0.04 -13.12 -4.79
CA TRP A 49 -1.18 -12.34 -4.66
C TRP A 49 -2.39 -13.27 -4.82
N PRO A 50 -3.29 -13.34 -3.84
CA PRO A 50 -4.43 -14.25 -3.90
C PRO A 50 -5.40 -13.89 -5.05
N ASN A 51 -5.40 -12.64 -5.49
CA ASN A 51 -6.15 -12.17 -6.66
C ASN A 51 -5.27 -11.24 -7.50
N HIS A 52 -5.70 -10.98 -8.74
CA HIS A 52 -5.01 -10.06 -9.66
C HIS A 52 -5.60 -8.64 -9.62
N GLU A 53 -6.88 -8.52 -9.29
CA GLU A 53 -7.61 -7.25 -9.23
C GLU A 53 -7.53 -6.63 -7.83
N TRP A 54 -7.23 -5.32 -7.79
CA TRP A 54 -7.07 -4.59 -6.54
C TRP A 54 -8.34 -4.64 -5.69
N GLU A 55 -9.51 -4.34 -6.28
CA GLU A 55 -10.78 -4.34 -5.55
C GLU A 55 -11.03 -5.68 -4.84
N THR A 56 -10.72 -6.79 -5.51
CA THR A 56 -10.84 -8.13 -4.92
C THR A 56 -9.85 -8.34 -3.78
N ASP A 57 -8.61 -7.84 -3.90
CA ASP A 57 -7.62 -7.91 -2.82
C ASP A 57 -8.09 -7.15 -1.56
N ILE A 58 -8.70 -5.98 -1.74
CA ILE A 58 -9.26 -5.18 -0.63
C ILE A 58 -10.49 -5.84 -0.02
N ALA A 59 -11.42 -6.34 -0.84
CA ALA A 59 -12.59 -7.06 -0.36
C ALA A 59 -12.19 -8.32 0.43
N TRP A 60 -11.22 -9.08 -0.08
CA TRP A 60 -10.64 -10.23 0.61
C TRP A 60 -10.04 -9.83 1.95
N ALA A 61 -9.28 -8.73 2.00
CA ALA A 61 -8.62 -8.24 3.21
C ALA A 61 -9.64 -7.80 4.28
N ALA A 62 -10.74 -7.17 3.85
CA ALA A 62 -11.82 -6.70 4.73
C ALA A 62 -12.66 -7.85 5.32
N HIS A 63 -12.93 -8.90 4.53
CA HIS A 63 -13.85 -9.97 4.93
C HIS A 63 -13.16 -11.16 5.61
N LYS A 64 -11.91 -11.46 5.26
CA LYS A 64 -11.20 -12.62 5.82
C LYS A 64 -10.57 -12.28 7.16
N ARG A 65 -11.38 -12.19 8.23
CA ARG A 65 -10.91 -12.00 9.62
C ARG A 65 -10.20 -13.25 10.21
N ARG A 66 -10.27 -14.41 9.56
CA ARG A 66 -9.98 -15.73 10.18
C ARG A 66 -8.57 -16.32 9.99
N GLY A 67 -7.64 -15.63 9.35
CA GLY A 67 -6.25 -16.13 9.23
C GLY A 67 -5.31 -15.48 10.25
N ARG A 68 -4.95 -16.16 11.35
CA ARG A 68 -3.84 -15.77 12.24
C ARG A 68 -2.46 -15.97 11.60
N HIS A 69 -2.40 -16.55 10.41
CA HIS A 69 -1.14 -16.80 9.74
C HIS A 69 -0.45 -15.48 9.41
N VAL A 70 0.78 -15.32 9.89
CA VAL A 70 1.54 -14.07 9.84
C VAL A 70 1.61 -13.50 8.41
N ILE A 71 1.76 -14.35 7.40
CA ILE A 71 1.80 -13.93 5.98
C ILE A 71 0.51 -13.18 5.57
N TYR A 72 -0.66 -13.71 5.92
CA TYR A 72 -1.93 -13.06 5.58
C TYR A 72 -2.19 -11.82 6.44
N ALA A 73 -1.67 -11.78 7.67
CA ALA A 73 -1.72 -10.58 8.50
C ALA A 73 -0.87 -9.46 7.91
N THR A 74 0.37 -9.76 7.52
CA THR A 74 1.28 -8.81 6.85
C THR A 74 0.70 -8.33 5.52
N TYR A 75 0.10 -9.22 4.73
CA TYR A 75 -0.52 -8.83 3.46
C TYR A 75 -1.71 -7.87 3.65
N ARG A 76 -2.58 -8.10 4.65
CA ARG A 76 -3.63 -7.14 5.00
C ARG A 76 -3.07 -5.81 5.46
N ALA A 77 -1.99 -5.83 6.26
CA ALA A 77 -1.32 -4.62 6.69
C ALA A 77 -0.74 -3.83 5.51
N LEU A 78 -0.17 -4.53 4.51
CA LEU A 78 0.33 -3.91 3.28
C LEU A 78 -0.78 -3.20 2.51
N LEU A 79 -1.91 -3.88 2.27
CA LEU A 79 -3.04 -3.31 1.56
C LEU A 79 -3.61 -2.08 2.29
N ALA A 80 -3.75 -2.17 3.61
CA ALA A 80 -4.20 -1.05 4.43
C ALA A 80 -3.22 0.13 4.39
N ALA A 81 -1.91 -0.13 4.48
CA ALA A 81 -0.88 0.90 4.36
C ALA A 81 -0.91 1.58 2.99
N LEU A 82 -1.07 0.82 1.91
CA LEU A 82 -1.15 1.37 0.55
C LEU A 82 -2.35 2.32 0.40
N VAL A 83 -3.55 1.91 0.84
CA VAL A 83 -4.75 2.77 0.82
C VAL A 83 -4.52 4.04 1.64
N TYR A 84 -3.96 3.91 2.84
CA TYR A 84 -3.66 5.05 3.70
C TYR A 84 -2.68 6.03 3.05
N HIS A 85 -1.58 5.54 2.49
CA HIS A 85 -0.56 6.38 1.86
C HIS A 85 -1.06 7.06 0.59
N LEU A 86 -1.91 6.42 -0.20
CA LEU A 86 -2.55 7.05 -1.35
C LEU A 86 -3.47 8.19 -0.93
N TRP A 87 -4.30 7.97 0.09
CA TRP A 87 -5.12 9.02 0.67
C TRP A 87 -4.26 10.17 1.22
N GLN A 88 -3.17 9.84 1.92
CA GLN A 88 -2.24 10.84 2.44
C GLN A 88 -1.60 11.64 1.30
N GLU A 89 -1.13 10.98 0.25
CA GLU A 89 -0.52 11.64 -0.90
C GLU A 89 -1.50 12.54 -1.64
N ARG A 90 -2.76 12.11 -1.82
CA ARG A 90 -3.84 12.94 -2.37
C ARG A 90 -4.00 14.22 -1.55
N ASN A 91 -4.02 14.11 -0.23
CA ASN A 91 -4.12 15.27 0.65
C ASN A 91 -2.88 16.16 0.60
N ARG A 92 -1.67 15.58 0.52
CA ARG A 92 -0.43 16.36 0.39
C ARG A 92 -0.39 17.16 -0.90
N ARG A 93 -0.80 16.57 -2.02
CA ARG A 93 -0.90 17.29 -3.29
C ARG A 93 -1.95 18.39 -3.22
N LYS A 94 -3.14 18.09 -2.69
CA LYS A 94 -4.24 19.05 -2.60
C LYS A 94 -3.94 20.24 -1.68
N PHE A 95 -3.44 19.99 -0.48
CA PHE A 95 -3.32 21.01 0.56
C PHE A 95 -1.91 21.58 0.74
N GLN A 96 -0.88 20.87 0.29
CA GLN A 96 0.51 21.27 0.49
C GLN A 96 1.26 21.48 -0.83
N GLN A 97 0.65 21.12 -1.98
CA GLN A 97 1.30 21.19 -3.31
C GLN A 97 2.60 20.37 -3.39
N ILE A 98 2.75 19.36 -2.52
CA ILE A 98 3.90 18.45 -2.51
C ILE A 98 3.48 17.13 -3.14
N LYS A 99 4.27 16.66 -4.11
CA LYS A 99 4.07 15.40 -4.82
C LYS A 99 5.26 14.45 -4.67
N ARG A 100 4.97 13.17 -4.56
CA ARG A 100 5.92 12.06 -4.68
C ARG A 100 5.66 11.26 -5.95
N THR A 101 6.70 10.65 -6.51
CA THR A 101 6.54 9.65 -7.57
C THR A 101 5.85 8.39 -7.02
N ALA A 102 5.30 7.57 -7.92
CA ALA A 102 4.68 6.31 -7.54
C ALA A 102 5.70 5.37 -6.87
N ASP A 103 6.92 5.30 -7.41
CA ASP A 103 8.03 4.52 -6.85
C ASP A 103 8.42 4.95 -5.43
N SER A 104 8.47 6.26 -5.17
CA SER A 104 8.81 6.79 -3.85
C SER A 104 7.74 6.42 -2.82
N LEU A 105 6.47 6.54 -3.17
CA LEU A 105 5.37 6.15 -2.30
C LEU A 105 5.34 4.64 -2.07
N ALA A 106 5.49 3.84 -3.12
CA ALA A 106 5.56 2.39 -3.03
C ALA A 106 6.73 1.91 -2.16
N SER A 107 7.90 2.53 -2.30
CA SER A 107 9.08 2.22 -1.48
C SER A 107 8.82 2.52 0.00
N LEU A 108 8.16 3.65 0.29
CA LEU A 108 7.79 4.03 1.66
C LEU A 108 6.81 3.01 2.27
N VAL A 109 5.79 2.59 1.50
CA VAL A 109 4.83 1.56 1.93
C VAL A 109 5.53 0.23 2.22
N VAL A 110 6.39 -0.23 1.31
CA VAL A 110 7.13 -1.50 1.49
C VAL A 110 8.03 -1.44 2.72
N GLU A 111 8.74 -0.33 2.91
CA GLU A 111 9.65 -0.17 4.03
C GLU A 111 8.90 -0.09 5.37
N GLU A 112 7.77 0.60 5.45
CA GLU A 112 6.91 0.60 6.64
C GLU A 112 6.53 -0.83 7.05
N ILE A 113 6.14 -1.67 6.08
CA ILE A 113 5.76 -3.03 6.40
C ILE A 113 6.98 -3.88 6.79
N ARG A 114 8.14 -3.70 6.16
CA ARG A 114 9.38 -4.38 6.60
C ARG A 114 9.73 -4.04 8.04
N GLN A 115 9.67 -2.76 8.40
CA GLN A 115 9.93 -2.31 9.77
C GLN A 115 8.93 -2.93 10.75
N ARG A 116 7.64 -3.00 10.40
CA ARG A 116 6.63 -3.70 11.23
C ARG A 116 6.90 -5.19 11.37
N ILE A 117 7.39 -5.88 10.33
CA ILE A 117 7.76 -7.29 10.41
C ILE A 117 8.95 -7.47 11.37
N LEU A 118 9.96 -6.59 11.27
CA LEU A 118 11.16 -6.63 12.10
C LEU A 118 10.87 -6.28 13.57
N SER A 119 9.93 -5.38 13.83
CA SER A 119 9.57 -4.94 15.18
C SER A 119 8.51 -5.84 15.85
N ALA A 120 7.88 -6.75 15.11
CA ALA A 120 6.86 -7.64 15.66
C ALA A 120 7.52 -8.80 16.39
N ASP A 121 7.00 -9.15 17.58
CA ASP A 121 7.39 -10.36 18.29
C ASP A 121 6.79 -11.60 17.61
N LEU A 122 7.41 -11.98 16.50
CA LEU A 122 7.00 -13.13 15.70
C LEU A 122 7.67 -14.38 16.26
N THR A 123 6.93 -15.22 16.98
CA THR A 123 7.41 -16.55 17.36
C THR A 123 8.09 -17.25 16.17
N CYS A 124 9.36 -17.64 16.34
CA CYS A 124 10.19 -18.19 15.27
C CYS A 124 9.62 -19.54 14.79
N LYS A 125 8.81 -19.50 13.72
CA LYS A 125 8.22 -20.65 13.06
C LYS A 125 8.65 -20.64 11.59
N PHE A 126 8.52 -21.78 10.89
CA PHE A 126 8.74 -21.85 9.43
C PHE A 126 8.04 -20.72 8.65
N SER A 127 6.86 -20.26 9.13
CA SER A 127 6.12 -19.13 8.59
C SER A 127 6.84 -17.77 8.68
N THR A 128 7.69 -17.58 9.70
CA THR A 128 8.52 -16.37 9.88
C THR A 128 9.69 -16.36 8.90
N ILE A 129 10.36 -17.50 8.71
CA ILE A 129 11.41 -17.66 7.69
C ILE A 129 10.82 -17.43 6.29
N ALA A 130 9.66 -18.02 6.00
CA ALA A 130 8.95 -17.80 4.75
C ALA A 130 8.60 -16.32 4.56
N LEU A 131 8.09 -15.65 5.60
CA LEU A 131 7.79 -14.22 5.57
C LEU A 131 9.02 -13.37 5.23
N PHE A 132 10.17 -13.62 5.88
CA PHE A 132 11.39 -12.85 5.63
C PHE A 132 11.87 -13.02 4.18
N ARG A 133 11.80 -14.25 3.66
CA ARG A 133 12.10 -14.55 2.24
C ARG A 133 11.16 -13.82 1.29
N LEU A 134 9.86 -13.82 1.56
CA LEU A 134 8.85 -13.14 0.74
C LEU A 134 9.09 -11.62 0.68
N TRP A 135 9.57 -11.04 1.77
CA TRP A 135 9.79 -9.59 1.93
C TRP A 135 11.22 -9.12 1.64
N ARG A 136 12.10 -10.06 1.23
CA ARG A 136 13.53 -9.82 0.96
C ARG A 136 14.25 -9.17 2.16
N ILE A 137 13.83 -9.52 3.37
CA ILE A 137 14.44 -9.04 4.61
C ILE A 137 15.67 -9.92 4.89
N PRO A 138 16.87 -9.34 5.05
CA PRO A 138 18.05 -10.09 5.45
C PRO A 138 17.82 -10.71 6.82
N TRP A 139 18.13 -11.99 6.98
CA TRP A 139 18.21 -12.57 8.32
C TRP A 139 19.43 -11.98 9.02
N HIS A 140 19.21 -11.18 10.06
CA HIS A 140 20.28 -10.76 10.96
C HIS A 140 20.48 -11.88 11.99
N THR A 141 21.68 -12.45 12.01
CA THR A 141 22.17 -13.50 12.92
C THR A 141 22.32 -13.03 14.37
N HIS A 142 21.33 -12.31 14.91
CA HIS A 142 21.37 -11.80 16.29
C HIS A 142 20.74 -12.75 17.32
N PHE A 143 20.27 -13.94 16.91
CA PHE A 143 19.59 -14.89 17.80
C PHE A 143 20.33 -16.23 18.00
N ASP A 144 21.52 -16.41 17.43
CA ASP A 144 22.33 -17.65 17.59
C ASP A 144 23.32 -17.57 18.77
N ALA A 145 23.05 -16.73 19.78
CA ALA A 145 23.90 -16.60 20.95
C ALA A 145 23.08 -16.58 22.24
N TYR A 146 22.39 -17.68 22.54
CA TYR A 146 22.03 -18.12 23.91
C TYR A 146 21.85 -19.63 23.95
#